data_AF-A0A318SAP9-F1
#
_entry.id   AF-A0A318SAP9-F1
#
_cell.length_a   1.000
_cell.length_b   1.000
_cell.length_c   1.000
_cell.angle_alpha   90.00
_cell.angle_beta   90.00
_cell.angle_gamma   90.00
#
_symmetry.space_group_name_H-M   'P 1'
#
loop_
_entity.id
_entity.type
_entity.pdbx_description
1 polymer ?
#
loop_
_entity_poly.entity_id
_entity_poly.type
_entity_poly.pdbx_seq_one_letter_code
_entity_poly.pdbx_strand_id
1 'polypeptide(L)' 'MPDKDFLRRRNEAWRNLREAKPDTPEFETALRDLQRLIAWPRNRILAGLGWTPDESIQDG' A
#
# COMPACT_ATOMS: atom_id res chain seq x y z
N MET A 1 -20.78 9.76 2.04
CA MET A 1 -19.83 9.66 0.92
C MET A 1 -18.46 10.08 1.45
N PRO A 2 -17.36 9.38 1.14
CA PRO A 2 -16.03 9.83 1.58
C PRO A 2 -15.71 11.19 0.98
N ASP A 3 -15.06 12.06 1.77
CA ASP A 3 -14.65 13.39 1.34
C ASP A 3 -13.72 13.34 0.11
N LYS A 4 -13.92 14.27 -0.84
CA LYS A 4 -13.08 14.36 -2.05
C LYS A 4 -11.60 14.50 -1.71
N ASP A 5 -11.28 15.23 -0.64
CA ASP A 5 -9.92 15.36 -0.13
C ASP A 5 -9.33 14.05 0.37
N PHE A 6 -10.13 13.20 1.02
CA PHE A 6 -9.69 11.86 1.43
C PHE A 6 -9.34 11.01 0.22
N LEU A 7 -10.19 11.01 -0.81
CA LEU A 7 -9.92 10.27 -2.05
C LEU A 7 -8.66 10.76 -2.76
N ARG A 8 -8.43 12.08 -2.80
CA ARG A 8 -7.22 12.69 -3.36
C ARG A 8 -5.98 12.24 -2.60
N ARG A 9 -5.95 12.40 -1.27
CA ARG A 9 -4.83 12.00 -0.41
C ARG A 9 -4.51 10.51 -0.54
N ARG A 10 -5.55 9.67 -0.57
CA ARG A 10 -5.39 8.22 -0.74
C ARG A 10 -4.74 7.88 -2.08
N ASN A 11 -5.21 8.49 -3.18
CA ASN A 11 -4.66 8.23 -4.50
C ASN A 11 -3.20 8.73 -4.62
N GLU A 12 -2.88 9.87 -4.01
CA GLU A 12 -1.51 10.39 -3.95
C GLU A 12 -0.59 9.46 -3.15
N ALA A 13 -1.02 8.99 -1.99
CA ALA A 13 -0.27 8.02 -1.19
C ALA A 13 -0.05 6.69 -1.93
N TRP A 14 -1.06 6.18 -2.64
CA TRP A 14 -0.91 5.00 -3.51
C TRP A 14 0.09 5.23 -4.65
N ARG A 15 0.09 6.41 -5.25
CA ARG A 15 1.01 6.77 -6.32
C ARG A 15 2.45 6.84 -5.79
N ASN A 16 2.68 7.55 -4.70
CA ASN A 16 3.99 7.63 -4.04
C ASN A 16 4.52 6.24 -3.68
N LEU A 17 3.65 5.36 -3.17
CA LEU A 17 4.01 3.99 -2.83
C LEU A 17 4.40 3.13 -4.05
N ARG A 18 3.78 3.36 -5.21
CA ARG A 18 4.09 2.69 -6.48
C ARG A 18 5.35 3.21 -7.15
N GLU A 19 5.64 4.50 -7.01
CA GLU A 19 6.85 5.13 -7.54
C GLU A 19 8.07 4.81 -6.66
N ALA A 20 7.87 4.57 -5.35
CA ALA A 20 8.93 4.15 -4.45
C ALA A 20 9.40 2.72 -4.75
N LYS A 21 10.72 2.53 -4.72
CA LYS A 21 11.33 1.21 -4.90
C LYS A 21 11.10 0.34 -3.65
N PRO A 22 10.77 -0.97 -3.79
CA PRO A 22 10.71 -1.89 -2.66
C PRO A 22 11.94 -1.83 -1.76
N ASP A 23 11.76 -2.09 -0.47
CA ASP A 23 12.84 -2.18 0.53
C ASP A 23 13.67 -0.90 0.72
N THR A 24 13.18 0.26 0.26
CA THR A 24 13.77 1.55 0.58
C THR A 24 13.07 2.21 1.77
N PRO A 25 13.77 3.09 2.50
CA PRO A 25 13.15 3.88 3.57
C PRO A 25 12.00 4.77 3.06
N GLU A 26 12.07 5.20 1.80
CA GLU A 26 11.00 5.96 1.14
C GLU A 26 9.73 5.11 0.99
N PHE A 27 9.87 3.85 0.59
CA PHE A 27 8.76 2.91 0.50
C PHE A 27 8.13 2.63 1.86
N GLU A 28 8.94 2.38 2.89
CA GLU A 28 8.43 2.15 4.24
C GLU A 28 7.70 3.37 4.81
N THR A 29 8.18 4.57 4.49
CA THR A 29 7.54 5.84 4.88
C THR A 29 6.19 6.00 4.18
N ALA A 30 6.15 5.83 2.86
CA ALA A 30 4.91 5.90 2.08
C ALA A 30 3.89 4.84 2.52
N LEU A 31 4.37 3.63 2.85
CA LEU A 31 3.55 2.54 3.35
C LEU A 31 2.93 2.87 4.70
N ARG A 32 3.70 3.43 5.64
CA ARG A 32 3.19 3.84 6.96
C ARG A 32 2.18 4.98 6.84
N ASP A 33 2.41 5.93 5.93
CA ASP A 33 1.48 7.02 5.68
C ASP A 33 0.14 6.50 5.15
N LEU A 34 0.17 5.62 4.15
CA LEU A 34 -1.02 4.97 3.63
C LEU A 34 -1.73 4.13 4.70
N GLN A 35 -1.00 3.36 5.52
CA GLN A 35 -1.57 2.60 6.64
C GLN A 35 -2.34 3.49 7.61
N ARG A 36 -1.78 4.66 7.99
CA ARG A 36 -2.46 5.61 8.88
C ARG A 36 -3.70 6.22 8.23
N LEU A 37 -3.65 6.47 6.93
CA LEU A 37 -4.73 7.13 6.21
C LEU A 37 -5.96 6.23 6.05
N ILE A 38 -5.78 4.95 5.68
CA ILE A 38 -6.91 4.04 5.41
C ILE A 38 -7.09 2.95 6.47
N ALA A 39 -6.27 2.95 7.52
CA ALA A 39 -6.26 1.95 8.60
C ALA A 39 -6.14 0.50 8.10
N TRP A 40 -5.47 0.29 6.96
CA TRP A 40 -5.25 -1.05 6.42
C TRP A 40 -3.93 -1.63 6.95
N PRO A 41 -3.86 -2.94 7.20
CA PRO A 41 -2.61 -3.60 7.55
C PRO A 41 -1.67 -3.67 6.33
N ARG A 42 -0.36 -3.71 6.59
CA ARG A 42 0.70 -3.84 5.57
C ARG A 42 0.37 -4.88 4.51
N ASN A 43 0.01 -6.11 4.91
CA ASN A 43 -0.29 -7.20 3.98
C ASN A 43 -1.38 -6.86 2.96
N ARG A 44 -2.43 -6.15 3.39
CA ARG A 44 -3.54 -5.75 2.51
C ARG A 44 -3.12 -4.67 1.52
N ILE A 45 -2.24 -3.77 1.95
CA ILE A 45 -1.68 -2.73 1.08
C ILE A 45 -0.72 -3.35 0.04
N LEU A 46 0.16 -4.24 0.49
CA LEU A 46 1.09 -4.96 -0.40
C LEU A 46 0.33 -5.80 -1.45
N ALA A 47 -0.74 -6.49 -1.04
CA ALA A 47 -1.63 -7.18 -1.98
C ALA A 47 -2.25 -6.22 -3.01
N GLY A 48 -2.59 -4.99 -2.62
CA GLY A 48 -3.07 -3.94 -3.54
C GLY A 48 -2.00 -3.39 -4.51
N LEU A 49 -0.71 -3.63 -4.23
CA LEU A 49 0.40 -3.40 -5.16
C LEU A 49 0.68 -4.60 -6.06
N GLY A 50 -0.02 -5.72 -5.87
CA GLY A 50 0.30 -6.99 -6.53
C GLY A 50 1.50 -7.71 -5.91
N TRP A 51 1.97 -7.24 -4.74
CA TRP A 51 3.03 -7.88 -3.96
C TRP A 51 2.34 -8.75 -2.91
N THR A 52 1.66 -9.79 -3.37
CA THR A 52 1.37 -10.90 -2.48
C THR A 52 2.71 -11.57 -2.15
N PRO A 53 2.91 -12.08 -0.92
CA PRO A 53 3.92 -13.13 -0.77
C PRO A 53 3.59 -14.15 -1.85
N ASP A 54 4.56 -14.40 -2.71
CA ASP A 54 4.49 -15.42 -3.75
C ASP A 54 3.77 -16.64 -3.17
N GLU A 55 2.64 -17.01 -3.77
CA GLU A 55 1.99 -18.29 -3.52
C GLU A 55 2.90 -19.40 -4.06
N SER A 56 4.09 -19.53 -3.47
CA SER A 56 4.85 -20.77 -3.48
C SER A 56 4.13 -21.74 -2.52
N ILE A 57 3.03 -22.29 -3.05
CA ILE A 57 2.45 -23.62 -2.83
C ILE A 57 1.91 -23.94 -1.42
N GLN A 58 0.59 -24.15 -1.35
CA GLN A 58 0.06 -25.40 -0.79
C GLN A 58 -0.91 -26.08 -1.76
N ASP A 59 -0.41 -27.19 -2.30
CA ASP A 59 -1.06 -28.30 -3.00
C ASP A 59 -2.10 -29.01 -2.09
N GLY A 60 -3.19 -29.52 -2.67
CA GLY A 60 -4.22 -30.32 -2.00
C GLY A 60 -5.53 -30.44 -2.78
#